data_AF-A0A7L5BTY7-F1
#
_entry.id   AF-A0A7L5BTY7-F1
#
_cell.length_a   1.000
_cell.length_b   1.000
_cell.length_c   1.000
_cell.angle_alpha   90.00
_cell.angle_beta   90.00
_cell.angle_gamma   90.00
#
_symmetry.space_group_name_H-M   'P 1'
#
loop_
_entity.id
_entity.type
_entity.pdbx_description
1 polymer ?
#
loop_
_entity_poly.entity_id
_entity_poly.type
_entity_poly.pdbx_seq_one_letter_code
_entity_poly.pdbx_strand_id
1 'polypeptide(L)'
;MALGLGCRSAGMRLSQSSEVSKGLRTGVKQREKQTDQSLDRIVDASNGSVILAREKRIPELERERVLAEVQLPKVVSLDMPSGNRSYTQCGSNQEIGI
;
A
#
# COMPACT_ATOMS: atom_id res chain seq x y z
N MET A 1 -21.87 33.02 -3.11
CA MET A 1 -20.79 32.38 -2.31
C MET A 1 -20.84 30.87 -2.55
N ALA A 2 -19.97 30.34 -3.41
CA ALA A 2 -19.92 28.91 -3.72
C ALA A 2 -18.47 28.45 -3.82
N LEU A 3 -17.75 28.43 -2.69
CA LEU A 3 -16.39 27.90 -2.58
C LEU A 3 -16.33 27.04 -1.30
N GLY A 4 -17.00 25.89 -1.31
CA GLY A 4 -17.09 25.03 -0.11
C GLY A 4 -17.13 23.52 -0.35
N LEU A 5 -17.21 23.05 -1.60
CA LEU A 5 -17.35 21.61 -1.90
C LEU A 5 -16.06 20.91 -2.38
N GLY A 6 -15.02 21.65 -2.75
CA GLY A 6 -13.79 21.05 -3.33
C GLY A 6 -12.85 20.37 -2.32
N CYS A 7 -12.83 20.81 -1.05
CA CYS A 7 -11.84 20.34 -0.09
C CYS A 7 -12.19 18.99 0.56
N ARG A 8 -13.49 18.66 0.71
CA ARG A 8 -13.91 17.39 1.33
C ARG A 8 -13.62 16.18 0.45
N SER A 9 -13.85 16.31 -0.87
CA SER A 9 -13.59 15.23 -1.82
C SER A 9 -12.10 14.95 -2.01
N ALA A 10 -11.25 15.98 -1.99
CA ALA A 10 -9.80 15.83 -2.07
C ALA A 10 -9.23 15.08 -0.85
N GLY A 11 -9.65 15.43 0.37
CA GLY A 11 -9.21 14.74 1.60
C GLY A 11 -9.63 13.27 1.68
N MET A 12 -10.84 12.94 1.22
CA MET A 12 -11.31 11.55 1.16
C MET A 12 -10.53 10.70 0.16
N ARG A 13 -10.21 11.24 -1.02
CA ARG A 13 -9.42 10.53 -2.05
C ARG A 13 -7.98 10.26 -1.60
N LEU A 14 -7.35 11.23 -0.94
CA LEU A 14 -6.00 11.08 -0.39
C LEU A 14 -5.97 10.02 0.74
N SER A 15 -6.97 10.05 1.63
CA SER A 15 -7.07 9.05 2.70
C SER A 15 -7.24 7.64 2.15
N GLN A 16 -8.10 7.45 1.14
CA GLN A 16 -8.28 6.15 0.47
C GLN A 16 -6.99 5.69 -0.24
N SER A 17 -6.28 6.60 -0.91
CA SER A 17 -4.99 6.30 -1.58
C SER A 17 -3.91 5.84 -0.59
N SER A 18 -3.81 6.53 0.56
CA SER A 18 -2.89 6.17 1.64
C SER A 18 -3.19 4.78 2.21
N GLU A 19 -4.46 4.48 2.50
CA GLU A 19 -4.85 3.16 3.04
C GLU A 19 -4.59 2.02 2.05
N VAL A 20 -4.87 2.24 0.75
CA VAL A 20 -4.57 1.27 -0.31
C VAL A 20 -3.06 1.05 -0.44
N SER A 21 -2.26 2.13 -0.40
CA SER A 21 -0.79 2.03 -0.44
C SER A 21 -0.24 1.23 0.74
N LYS A 22 -0.77 1.43 1.95
CA LYS A 22 -0.39 0.66 3.15
C LYS A 22 -0.76 -0.82 3.02
N GLY A 23 -1.95 -1.11 2.51
CA GLY A 23 -2.41 -2.48 2.26
C GLY A 23 -1.53 -3.22 1.26
N LEU A 24 -1.19 -2.56 0.14
CA LEU A 24 -0.29 -3.12 -0.88
C LEU A 24 1.12 -3.38 -0.32
N ARG A 25 1.70 -2.44 0.45
CA ARG A 25 3.01 -2.63 1.10
C ARG A 25 3.01 -3.80 2.08
N THR A 26 1.92 -3.95 2.84
CA THR A 26 1.76 -5.07 3.78
C THR A 26 1.66 -6.40 3.03
N GLY A 27 0.90 -6.44 1.93
CA GLY A 27 0.79 -7.62 1.08
C GLY A 27 2.11 -8.04 0.40
N VAL A 28 2.94 -7.07 0.01
CA VAL A 28 4.31 -7.34 -0.50
C VAL A 28 5.14 -8.04 0.56
N LYS A 29 5.24 -7.47 1.77
CA LYS A 29 6.01 -8.07 2.89
C LYS A 29 5.51 -9.46 3.28
N GLN A 30 4.20 -9.67 3.23
CA GLN A 30 3.60 -10.97 3.52
C GLN A 30 4.02 -12.02 2.49
N ARG A 31 4.01 -11.67 1.20
CA ARG A 31 4.46 -12.58 0.13
C ARG A 31 5.94 -12.90 0.22
N GLU A 32 6.79 -11.93 0.55
CA GLU A 32 8.22 -12.17 0.83
C GLU A 32 8.40 -13.19 1.95
N LYS A 33 7.71 -13.00 3.08
CA LYS A 33 7.75 -13.95 4.21
C LYS A 33 7.25 -15.35 3.82
N GLN A 34 6.26 -15.45 2.95
CA GLN A 34 5.75 -16.74 2.45
C GLN A 34 6.76 -17.43 1.53
N THR A 35 7.51 -16.68 0.73
CA THR A 35 8.61 -17.22 -0.07
C THR A 35 9.71 -17.76 0.82
N ASP A 36 10.17 -16.99 1.82
CA ASP A 36 11.22 -17.43 2.75
C ASP A 36 10.82 -18.71 3.50
N GLN A 37 9.59 -18.76 4.01
CA GLN A 37 9.07 -19.98 4.65
C GLN A 37 8.92 -21.16 3.70
N SER A 38 8.66 -20.91 2.41
CA SER A 38 8.56 -21.98 1.43
C SER A 38 9.94 -22.54 1.11
N LEU A 39 10.96 -21.69 1.03
CA LEU A 39 12.36 -22.08 0.83
C LEU A 39 12.90 -22.85 2.03
N ASP A 40 12.69 -22.36 3.24
CA ASP A 40 13.09 -23.03 4.50
C ASP A 40 12.50 -24.44 4.58
N ARG A 41 11.19 -24.57 4.29
CA ARG A 41 10.51 -25.88 4.28
C ARG A 41 10.87 -26.78 3.09
N ILE A 42 11.50 -26.25 2.02
CA ILE A 42 12.08 -27.10 0.97
C ILE A 42 13.37 -27.73 1.48
N VAL A 43 14.21 -26.97 2.19
CA VAL A 43 15.46 -27.47 2.78
C VAL A 43 15.20 -28.64 3.74
N ASP A 44 14.13 -28.54 4.54
CA ASP A 44 13.74 -29.60 5.48
C ASP A 44 12.89 -30.73 4.87
N ALA A 45 12.38 -30.57 3.63
CA ALA A 45 11.49 -31.55 3.04
C ALA A 45 12.26 -32.76 2.49
N SER A 46 11.88 -33.96 2.92
CA SER A 46 12.40 -35.23 2.39
C SER A 46 11.50 -35.85 1.31
N ASN A 47 10.35 -35.24 1.00
CA ASN A 47 9.39 -35.72 0.01
C ASN A 47 9.44 -34.89 -1.27
N GLY A 48 9.87 -35.51 -2.38
CA GLY A 48 9.99 -34.87 -3.70
C GLY A 48 8.69 -34.24 -4.21
N SER A 49 7.52 -34.80 -3.90
CA SER A 49 6.23 -34.21 -4.31
C SER A 49 5.91 -32.93 -3.57
N VAL A 50 6.32 -32.81 -2.30
CA VAL A 50 6.15 -31.60 -1.49
C VAL A 50 7.13 -30.52 -1.94
N ILE A 51 8.37 -30.91 -2.27
CA ILE A 51 9.37 -30.01 -2.85
C ILE A 51 8.84 -29.43 -4.17
N LEU A 52 8.43 -30.28 -5.11
CA LEU A 52 7.89 -29.85 -6.41
C LEU A 52 6.68 -28.93 -6.29
N ALA A 53 5.78 -29.20 -5.34
CA ALA A 53 4.62 -28.34 -5.09
C ALA A 53 5.03 -26.94 -4.60
N ARG A 54 6.05 -26.85 -3.74
CA ARG A 54 6.58 -25.57 -3.25
C ARG A 54 7.38 -24.82 -4.31
N GLU A 55 8.22 -25.52 -5.07
CA GLU A 55 8.97 -24.97 -6.20
C GLU A 55 8.04 -24.34 -7.24
N LYS A 56 6.87 -24.94 -7.49
CA LYS A 56 5.84 -24.34 -8.37
C LYS A 56 5.17 -23.11 -7.76
N ARG A 57 5.01 -23.06 -6.44
CA ARG A 57 4.33 -21.95 -5.74
C ARG A 57 5.20 -20.71 -5.58
N ILE A 58 6.51 -20.86 -5.47
CA ILE A 58 7.47 -19.75 -5.37
C ILE A 58 7.34 -18.73 -6.52
N PRO A 59 7.40 -19.13 -7.81
CA PRO A 59 7.29 -18.16 -8.91
C PRO A 59 5.91 -17.49 -8.99
N GLU A 60 4.86 -18.12 -8.47
CA GLU A 60 3.53 -17.49 -8.35
C GLU A 60 3.54 -16.36 -7.32
N LEU A 61 4.08 -16.62 -6.13
CA LEU A 61 4.22 -15.61 -5.06
C LEU A 61 5.12 -14.44 -5.50
N GLU A 62 6.20 -14.72 -6.24
CA GLU A 62 7.07 -13.68 -6.78
C GLU A 62 6.38 -12.82 -7.85
N ARG A 63 5.64 -13.44 -8.77
CA ARG A 63 4.85 -12.68 -9.76
C ARG A 63 3.82 -11.77 -9.09
N GLU A 64 3.10 -12.30 -8.11
CA GLU A 64 2.12 -11.51 -7.34
C GLU A 64 2.77 -10.36 -6.56
N ARG A 65 3.96 -10.58 -6.00
CA ARG A 65 4.75 -9.55 -5.32
C ARG A 65 5.14 -8.44 -6.30
N VAL A 66 5.72 -8.79 -7.44
CA VAL A 66 6.13 -7.84 -8.48
C VAL A 66 4.92 -7.05 -9.00
N LEU A 67 3.78 -7.69 -9.22
CA LEU A 67 2.56 -6.99 -9.61
C LEU A 67 2.11 -5.98 -8.55
N ALA A 68 2.16 -6.34 -7.27
CA ALA A 68 1.82 -5.42 -6.18
C ALA A 68 2.83 -4.26 -6.07
N GLU A 69 4.12 -4.52 -6.27
CA GLU A 69 5.17 -3.49 -6.34
C GLU A 69 5.00 -2.53 -7.51
N VAL A 70 4.54 -3.01 -8.67
CA VAL A 70 4.22 -2.17 -9.84
C VAL A 70 2.94 -1.36 -9.63
N GLN A 71 2.02 -1.83 -8.78
CA GLN A 71 0.81 -1.10 -8.41
C GLN A 71 1.07 0.00 -7.38
N LEU A 72 2.04 -0.18 -6.48
CA LEU A 72 2.43 0.83 -5.50
C LEU A 72 2.73 2.23 -6.11
N PRO A 73 3.56 2.39 -7.15
CA PRO A 73 3.82 3.70 -7.74
C PRO A 73 2.57 4.29 -8.41
N LYS A 74 1.64 3.48 -8.92
CA LYS A 74 0.37 3.99 -9.48
C LYS A 74 -0.52 4.62 -8.40
N VAL A 75 -0.46 4.13 -7.16
CA VAL A 75 -1.20 4.68 -6.02
C VAL A 75 -0.44 5.85 -5.39
N VAL A 76 0.88 5.71 -5.21
CA VAL A 76 1.75 6.76 -4.63
C VAL A 76 1.88 7.98 -5.56
N SER A 77 1.70 7.85 -6.88
CA SER A 77 1.71 9.00 -7.81
C SER A 77 0.54 9.98 -7.60
N LEU A 78 -0.47 9.61 -6.79
CA LEU A 78 -1.53 10.51 -6.36
C LEU A 78 -1.24 11.18 -5.01
N ASP A 79 -0.21 10.72 -4.30
CA ASP A 79 0.34 11.33 -3.09
C ASP A 79 1.51 12.24 -3.49
N MET A 80 1.20 13.50 -3.79
CA MET A 80 2.22 14.54 -3.95
C MET A 80 3.08 14.65 -2.68
N PRO A 81 4.40 14.90 -2.81
CA PRO A 81 5.29 14.99 -1.66
C PRO A 81 4.87 16.13 -0.74
N SER A 82 4.62 15.77 0.51
CA SER A 82 4.58 16.70 1.64
C SER A 82 5.97 17.34 1.78
N GLY A 83 6.16 18.45 1.07
CA GLY A 83 7.40 19.19 0.99
C GLY A 83 7.09 20.61 0.53
N ASN A 84 6.72 21.46 1.49
CA ASN A 84 6.54 22.89 1.33
C ASN A 84 5.37 23.34 0.42
N ARG A 85 4.14 23.27 0.95
CA ARG A 85 3.11 24.23 0.56
C ARG A 85 2.13 24.44 1.70
N SER A 86 2.13 25.68 2.18
CA SER A 86 1.12 26.25 3.06
C SER A 86 -0.25 26.06 2.40
N TYR A 87 -0.96 24.99 2.74
CA TYR A 87 -2.38 24.92 2.47
C TYR A 87 -3.02 25.88 3.45
N THR A 88 -3.50 27.00 2.92
CA THR A 88 -4.36 27.96 3.61
C THR A 88 -5.23 27.23 4.63
N GLN A 89 -4.94 27.53 5.89
CA GLN A 89 -5.82 27.37 7.03
C GLN A 89 -7.26 27.61 6.55
N CYS A 90 -8.07 26.54 6.46
CA CYS A 90 -9.51 26.70 6.47
C CYS A 90 -9.82 27.34 7.82
N GLY A 91 -9.91 28.67 7.83
CA GLY A 91 -10.13 29.47 9.03
C GLY A 91 -11.41 29.02 9.72
N SER A 92 -11.24 28.22 10.78
CA SER A 92 -12.21 28.19 11.87
C SER A 92 -12.19 29.58 12.49
N ASN A 93 -13.13 30.44 12.07
CA ASN A 93 -13.51 31.58 12.88
C ASN A 93 -14.07 31.01 14.19
N GLN A 94 -13.20 30.90 15.20
CA GLN A 94 -13.63 30.82 16.57
C GLN A 94 -14.14 32.22 16.91
N GLU A 95 -15.45 32.39 16.88
CA GLU A 95 -16.10 33.54 17.50
C GLU A 95 -15.71 33.52 18.98
N ILE A 96 -14.74 34.36 19.34
CA ILE A 96 -14.47 34.71 20.73
C ILE A 96 -15.56 35.71 21.08
N GLY A 97 -16.61 35.21 21.74
CA GLY A 97 -17.55 36.07 22.44
C GLY A 97 -16.85 36.69 23.65
N ILE A 98 -16.82 38.01 23.69
CA ILE A 98 -16.96 38.84 24.91
C ILE A 98 -17.77 40.07 24.50
#